data_AF-A0A2G9T664-F1
#
_entry.id   AF-A0A2G9T664-F1
#
_cell.length_a   1.000
_cell.length_b   1.000
_cell.length_c   1.000
_cell.angle_alpha   90.00
_cell.angle_beta   90.00
_cell.angle_gamma   90.00
#
_symmetry.space_group_name_H-M   'P 1'
#
loop_
_entity.id
_entity.type
_entity.pdbx_description
1 polymer ?
#
loop_
_entity_poly.entity_id
_entity_poly.type
_entity_poly.pdbx_seq_one_letter_code
_entity_poly.pdbx_strand_id
1 'polypeptide(L)'
;MQDRDDVQSEQMEREMRRKLNQTFQNFCDKVVKQTNDQFDFDAPFSELGFLGVPHRSSCTLKPTSSCLVNLTEWPPFIVTLDEVELVHFERVSFQLKNFDMVFIFKDYSRKTQMVQQIPMSSLDSVKEWLNTSDLRYTEGIQSLNWPKIMKTITDDPEEFFETGGWNFLANDSDQDAEPE
;
A
#
# COMPACT_ATOMS: atom_id res chain seq x y z
N MET A 1 27.12 26.79 26.22
CA MET A 1 28.15 26.08 25.42
C MET A 1 27.50 24.91 24.70
N GLN A 2 26.76 24.05 25.42
CA GLN A 2 25.90 22.99 24.88
C GLN A 2 24.94 23.45 23.77
N ASP A 3 24.15 24.51 23.97
CA ASP A 3 23.23 25.02 22.93
C ASP A 3 23.92 25.45 21.62
N ARG A 4 25.20 25.88 21.68
CA ARG A 4 25.94 26.28 20.47
C ARG A 4 26.49 25.08 19.72
N ASP A 5 26.91 24.06 20.46
CA ASP A 5 27.40 22.80 19.90
C ASP A 5 26.24 21.99 19.30
N ASP A 6 25.06 22.01 19.93
CA ASP A 6 23.85 21.37 19.43
C ASP A 6 23.37 22.01 18.11
N VAL A 7 23.32 23.35 18.04
CA VAL A 7 22.97 24.07 16.80
C VAL A 7 23.96 23.80 15.67
N GLN A 8 25.26 23.70 15.98
CA GLN A 8 26.28 23.35 14.98
C GLN A 8 26.11 21.91 14.48
N SER A 9 25.80 20.97 15.38
CA SER A 9 25.55 19.58 15.03
C SER A 9 24.34 19.43 14.10
N GLU A 10 23.23 20.10 14.41
CA GLU A 10 22.03 20.11 13.56
C GLU A 10 22.30 20.70 12.16
N GLN A 11 23.08 21.79 12.09
CA GLN A 11 23.47 22.38 10.81
C GLN A 11 24.32 21.42 9.98
N MET A 12 25.30 20.76 10.58
CA MET A 12 26.13 19.75 9.90
C MET A 12 25.29 18.58 9.38
N GLU A 13 24.33 18.09 10.17
CA GLU A 13 23.43 17.01 9.75
C GLU A 13 22.57 17.42 8.56
N ARG A 14 22.00 18.64 8.58
CA ARG A 14 21.21 19.19 7.46
C ARG A 14 22.05 19.33 6.19
N GLU A 15 23.27 19.86 6.30
CA GLU A 15 24.18 19.99 5.17
C GLU A 15 24.57 18.63 4.59
N MET A 16 24.84 17.65 5.46
CA MET A 16 25.15 16.28 5.04
C MET A 16 23.98 15.64 4.30
N ARG A 17 22.75 15.74 4.83
CA ARG A 17 21.53 15.25 4.16
C ARG A 17 21.34 15.91 2.80
N ARG A 18 21.51 17.24 2.70
CA ARG A 18 21.40 17.96 1.43
C ARG A 18 22.44 17.47 0.41
N LYS A 19 23.68 17.28 0.85
CA LYS A 19 24.77 16.80 -0.01
C LYS A 19 24.53 15.37 -0.50
N LEU A 20 24.05 14.48 0.38
CA LEU A 20 23.69 13.12 0.01
C LEU A 20 22.54 13.12 -1.02
N ASN A 21 21.44 13.82 -0.73
CA ASN A 21 20.30 13.89 -1.66
C ASN A 21 20.71 14.41 -3.04
N GLN A 22 21.52 15.48 -3.11
CA GLN A 22 22.03 15.99 -4.38
C GLN A 22 22.91 14.96 -5.11
N THR A 23 23.72 14.21 -4.37
CA THR A 23 24.61 13.19 -4.96
C THR A 23 23.82 12.04 -5.54
N PHE A 24 22.78 11.56 -4.84
CA PHE A 24 21.88 10.52 -5.32
C PHE A 24 21.04 10.97 -6.50
N GLN A 25 20.49 12.20 -6.45
CA GLN A 25 19.74 12.74 -7.59
C GLN A 25 20.62 12.81 -8.85
N ASN A 26 21.83 13.35 -8.72
CA ASN A 26 22.78 13.41 -9.83
C ASN A 26 23.16 12.03 -10.36
N PHE A 27 23.15 10.99 -9.52
CA PHE A 27 23.37 9.62 -9.93
C PHE A 27 22.18 9.09 -10.74
N CYS A 28 20.95 9.25 -10.24
CA CYS A 28 19.72 8.87 -10.94
C CYS A 28 19.66 9.54 -12.32
N ASP A 29 19.85 10.86 -12.40
CA ASP A 29 19.81 11.61 -13.67
C ASP A 29 20.85 11.10 -14.68
N LYS A 30 22.03 10.70 -14.20
CA LYS A 30 23.07 10.11 -15.06
C LYS A 30 22.69 8.73 -15.56
N VAL A 31 22.05 7.90 -14.75
CA VAL A 31 21.59 6.56 -15.15
C VAL A 31 20.48 6.69 -16.20
N VAL A 32 19.49 7.56 -15.98
CA VAL A 32 18.42 7.83 -16.95
C VAL A 32 19.03 8.25 -18.29
N LYS A 33 19.96 9.22 -18.27
CA LYS A 33 20.64 9.70 -19.49
C LYS A 33 21.49 8.61 -20.17
N GLN A 34 22.24 7.80 -19.42
CA GLN A 34 23.09 6.74 -19.98
C GLN A 34 22.28 5.58 -20.56
N THR A 35 21.09 5.35 -20.02
CA THR A 35 20.16 4.33 -20.51
C THR A 35 19.26 4.86 -21.63
N ASN A 36 19.46 6.11 -22.06
CA ASN A 36 18.64 6.77 -23.08
C ASN A 36 17.14 6.67 -22.77
N ASP A 37 16.81 7.01 -21.53
CA ASP A 37 15.45 7.04 -20.98
C ASP A 37 14.74 5.67 -20.98
N GLN A 38 15.48 4.56 -21.05
CA GLN A 38 14.91 3.21 -20.88
C GLN A 38 14.57 2.86 -19.44
N PHE A 39 15.23 3.51 -18.48
CA PHE A 39 14.93 3.37 -17.05
C PHE A 39 14.65 4.74 -16.46
N ASP A 40 13.66 4.79 -15.57
CA ASP A 40 13.33 5.96 -14.78
C ASP A 40 13.28 5.59 -13.28
N PHE A 41 13.47 6.58 -12.42
CA PHE A 41 13.44 6.42 -10.97
C PHE A 41 12.16 7.02 -10.41
N ASP A 42 11.29 6.15 -9.91
CA ASP A 42 10.07 6.56 -9.22
C ASP A 42 10.39 7.07 -7.81
N ALA A 43 9.64 8.07 -7.34
CA ALA A 43 9.86 8.70 -6.04
C ALA A 43 8.58 8.60 -5.18
N PRO A 44 8.70 8.20 -3.89
CA PRO A 44 7.52 8.12 -3.03
C PRO A 44 6.94 9.49 -2.67
N PHE A 45 5.62 9.62 -2.80
CA PHE A 45 4.84 10.77 -2.35
C PHE A 45 4.74 10.74 -0.83
N SER A 46 5.49 11.62 -0.15
CA SER A 46 5.62 11.55 1.31
C SER A 46 4.35 12.00 2.04
N GLU A 47 3.59 12.89 1.42
CA GLU A 47 2.31 13.42 1.88
C GLU A 47 1.17 12.41 1.83
N LEU A 48 1.27 11.39 0.96
CA LEU A 48 0.30 10.30 0.87
C LEU A 48 0.67 9.09 1.75
N GLY A 49 1.73 9.22 2.56
CA GLY A 49 2.21 8.14 3.40
C GLY A 49 1.26 7.82 4.57
N PHE A 50 1.08 6.54 4.87
CA PHE A 50 0.28 6.06 6.00
C PHE A 50 0.99 4.96 6.77
N LEU A 51 0.61 4.75 8.03
CA LEU A 51 1.15 3.67 8.86
C LEU A 51 0.42 2.36 8.60
N GLY A 52 1.15 1.25 8.62
CA GLY A 52 0.59 -0.09 8.54
C GLY A 52 1.63 -1.16 8.83
N VAL A 53 1.18 -2.40 8.92
CA VAL A 53 1.99 -3.59 9.27
C VAL A 53 1.93 -4.55 8.09
N PRO A 54 2.77 -4.37 7.05
CA PRO A 54 2.87 -5.32 5.94
C PRO A 54 3.54 -6.64 6.34
N HIS A 55 4.43 -6.58 7.34
CA HIS A 55 5.21 -7.72 7.83
C HIS A 55 4.98 -7.93 9.33
N ARG A 56 5.96 -7.57 10.18
CA ARG A 56 5.91 -7.80 11.65
C ARG A 56 5.91 -6.52 12.47
N SER A 57 6.33 -5.40 11.89
CA SER A 57 6.42 -4.09 12.54
C SER A 57 5.55 -3.08 11.79
N SER A 58 5.09 -2.07 12.54
CA SER A 58 4.47 -0.89 11.94
C SER A 58 5.54 -0.07 11.24
N CYS A 59 5.29 0.26 9.97
CA CYS A 59 6.16 1.07 9.13
C CYS A 59 5.31 2.06 8.32
N THR A 60 5.93 3.13 7.82
CA THR A 60 5.25 4.04 6.89
C THR A 60 5.30 3.47 5.48
N LEU A 61 4.13 3.20 4.90
CA LEU A 61 3.98 2.87 3.48
C LEU A 61 3.75 4.17 2.72
N LYS A 62 4.34 4.28 1.53
CA LYS A 62 4.23 5.46 0.67
C LYS A 62 3.87 5.04 -0.75
N PRO A 63 2.83 5.63 -1.35
CA PRO A 63 2.59 5.51 -2.77
C PRO A 63 3.73 6.16 -3.58
N THR A 64 3.96 5.62 -4.77
CA THR A 64 4.75 6.20 -5.85
C THR A 64 3.82 6.36 -7.06
N SER A 65 4.34 6.73 -8.23
CA SER A 65 3.51 6.79 -9.45
C SER A 65 2.98 5.42 -9.89
N SER A 66 3.68 4.34 -9.53
CA SER A 66 3.39 2.98 -10.01
C SER A 66 3.26 1.91 -8.92
N CYS A 67 3.64 2.21 -7.68
CA CYS A 67 3.76 1.24 -6.61
C CYS A 67 3.23 1.78 -5.27
N LEU A 68 2.87 0.88 -4.35
CA LEU A 68 2.88 1.15 -2.91
C LEU A 68 4.12 0.50 -2.31
N VAL A 69 4.94 1.28 -1.58
CA VAL A 69 6.24 0.78 -1.10
C VAL A 69 6.51 1.07 0.38
N ASN A 70 7.28 0.19 1.00
CA ASN A 70 8.17 0.49 2.12
C ASN A 70 9.57 -0.01 1.74
N LEU A 71 10.52 0.91 1.58
CA LEU A 71 11.90 0.62 1.17
C LEU A 71 12.92 0.94 2.27
N THR A 72 12.45 1.43 3.42
CA THR A 72 13.30 1.86 4.53
C THR A 72 13.55 0.74 5.54
N GLU A 73 12.67 -0.26 5.60
CA GLU A 73 12.79 -1.41 6.49
C GLU A 73 13.04 -2.70 5.70
N TRP A 74 13.61 -3.71 6.37
CA TRP A 74 13.83 -5.03 5.81
C TRP A 74 12.93 -6.07 6.49
N PRO A 75 12.22 -6.93 5.73
CA PRO A 75 12.19 -6.99 4.27
C PRO A 75 11.39 -5.81 3.65
N PRO A 76 11.74 -5.38 2.44
CA PRO A 76 10.98 -4.34 1.76
C PRO A 76 9.56 -4.84 1.47
N PHE A 77 8.63 -3.89 1.33
CA PHE A 77 7.28 -4.14 0.85
C PHE A 77 7.09 -3.40 -0.46
N ILE A 78 6.63 -4.09 -1.50
CA ILE A 78 6.40 -3.51 -2.82
C ILE A 78 5.15 -4.17 -3.42
N VAL A 79 4.19 -3.33 -3.80
CA VAL A 79 3.01 -3.71 -4.58
C VAL A 79 2.98 -2.84 -5.82
N THR A 80 3.15 -3.44 -7.00
CA THR A 80 2.98 -2.76 -8.29
C THR A 80 1.49 -2.62 -8.58
N LEU A 81 1.01 -1.39 -8.74
CA LEU A 81 -0.42 -1.09 -8.79
C LEU A 81 -1.09 -1.68 -10.03
N ASP A 82 -0.40 -1.71 -11.18
CA ASP A 82 -0.95 -2.31 -12.41
C ASP A 82 -1.09 -3.84 -12.32
N GLU A 83 -0.48 -4.51 -11.34
CA GLU A 83 -0.66 -5.95 -11.14
C GLU A 83 -1.88 -6.26 -10.25
N VAL A 84 -2.49 -5.25 -9.64
CA VAL A 84 -3.62 -5.39 -8.72
C VAL A 84 -4.92 -5.50 -9.51
N GLU A 85 -5.73 -6.50 -9.17
CA GLU A 85 -7.10 -6.69 -9.67
C GLU A 85 -8.08 -5.81 -8.90
N LEU A 86 -8.05 -5.92 -7.57
CA LEU A 86 -8.84 -5.11 -6.65
C LEU A 86 -8.23 -5.11 -5.25
N VAL A 87 -8.68 -4.17 -4.42
CA VAL A 87 -8.34 -4.07 -3.01
C VAL A 87 -9.56 -4.41 -2.14
N HIS A 88 -9.39 -5.18 -1.07
CA HIS A 88 -10.44 -5.39 -0.09
C HIS A 88 -10.00 -4.85 1.28
N PHE A 89 -10.81 -3.98 1.87
CA PHE A 89 -10.62 -3.53 3.24
C PHE A 89 -11.35 -4.46 4.20
N GLU A 90 -10.62 -5.05 5.13
CA GLU A 90 -11.20 -5.86 6.19
C GLU A 90 -11.26 -5.08 7.50
N ARG A 91 -12.16 -5.49 8.40
CA ARG A 91 -12.30 -4.92 9.74
C ARG A 91 -12.62 -3.42 9.72
N VAL A 92 -13.31 -2.96 8.67
CA VAL A 92 -13.82 -1.59 8.60
C VAL A 92 -15.07 -1.50 9.48
N SER A 93 -14.90 -0.97 10.70
CA SER A 93 -15.98 -0.82 11.68
C SER A 93 -15.71 0.37 12.60
N PHE A 94 -16.76 1.11 12.98
CA PHE A 94 -16.65 2.24 13.91
C PHE A 94 -16.16 1.86 15.31
N GLN A 95 -16.23 0.58 15.68
CA GLN A 95 -15.75 0.09 16.98
C GLN A 95 -14.24 -0.20 16.99
N LEU A 96 -13.65 -0.38 15.81
CA LEU A 96 -12.23 -0.72 15.67
C LEU A 96 -11.41 0.54 15.41
N LYS A 97 -10.19 0.55 15.95
CA LYS A 97 -9.24 1.66 15.74
C LYS A 97 -8.42 1.50 14.47
N ASN A 98 -8.39 0.29 13.93
CA ASN A 98 -7.56 -0.09 12.81
C ASN A 98 -8.34 -1.03 11.88
N PHE A 99 -8.03 -0.95 10.59
CA PHE A 99 -8.51 -1.84 9.55
C PHE A 99 -7.33 -2.53 8.85
N ASP A 100 -7.61 -3.52 8.00
CA ASP A 100 -6.61 -4.15 7.14
C ASP A 100 -6.93 -3.91 5.67
N MET A 101 -5.90 -3.94 4.84
CA MET A 101 -6.03 -3.77 3.40
C MET A 101 -5.37 -4.96 2.70
N VAL A 102 -6.13 -5.62 1.82
CA VAL A 102 -5.70 -6.81 1.08
C VAL A 102 -5.63 -6.47 -0.40
N PHE A 103 -4.48 -6.74 -1.01
CA PHE A 103 -4.27 -6.65 -2.45
C PHE A 103 -4.50 -8.02 -3.08
N ILE A 104 -5.49 -8.09 -3.98
CA ILE A 104 -5.72 -9.22 -4.86
C ILE A 104 -5.08 -8.88 -6.21
N PHE A 105 -4.29 -9.80 -6.77
CA PHE A 105 -3.57 -9.58 -8.02
C PHE A 105 -4.34 -10.15 -9.21
N LYS A 106 -4.11 -9.58 -10.40
CA LYS A 106 -4.66 -10.06 -11.68
C LYS A 106 -4.24 -11.52 -11.98
N ASP A 107 -3.04 -11.90 -11.55
CA ASP A 107 -2.60 -13.29 -11.52
C ASP A 107 -3.11 -13.98 -10.24
N TYR A 108 -4.19 -14.76 -10.35
CA TYR A 108 -4.82 -15.45 -9.22
C TYR A 108 -3.97 -16.58 -8.62
N SER A 109 -2.89 -17.01 -9.29
CA SER A 109 -1.92 -17.95 -8.71
C SER A 109 -0.98 -17.25 -7.70
N ARG A 110 -0.84 -15.93 -7.81
CA ARG A 110 -0.05 -15.12 -6.89
C ARG A 110 -0.79 -14.98 -5.56
N LYS A 111 -0.08 -15.21 -4.46
CA LYS A 111 -0.61 -14.96 -3.11
C LYS A 111 -0.98 -13.49 -2.94
N THR A 112 -2.11 -13.25 -2.28
CA THR A 112 -2.50 -11.91 -1.84
C THR A 112 -1.44 -11.30 -0.93
N GLN A 113 -1.32 -9.98 -0.95
CA GLN A 113 -0.47 -9.22 -0.03
C GLN A 113 -1.36 -8.38 0.87
N MET A 114 -0.97 -8.22 2.14
CA MET A 114 -1.78 -7.54 3.14
C MET A 114 -0.98 -6.46 3.85
N VAL A 115 -1.65 -5.36 4.17
CA VAL A 115 -1.16 -4.32 5.09
C VAL A 115 -2.12 -4.28 6.25
N GLN A 116 -1.65 -4.74 7.41
CA GLN A 116 -2.49 -4.87 8.60
C GLN A 116 -2.42 -3.62 9.50
N GLN A 117 -3.40 -3.49 10.39
CA GLN A 117 -3.42 -2.49 11.47
C GLN A 117 -3.28 -1.04 10.98
N ILE A 118 -3.83 -0.70 9.81
CA ILE A 118 -3.85 0.67 9.31
C ILE A 118 -4.79 1.50 10.20
N PRO A 119 -4.39 2.67 10.72
CA PRO A 119 -5.27 3.50 11.53
C PRO A 119 -6.54 3.90 10.78
N MET A 120 -7.71 3.83 11.43
CA MET A 120 -8.99 4.26 10.83
C MET A 120 -8.99 5.72 10.37
N SER A 121 -8.17 6.58 10.99
CA SER A 121 -7.97 7.97 10.56
C SER A 121 -7.37 8.10 9.16
N SER A 122 -6.76 7.05 8.62
CA SER A 122 -6.18 7.01 7.27
C SER A 122 -7.10 6.38 6.24
N LEU A 123 -8.29 5.88 6.63
CA LEU A 123 -9.19 5.15 5.71
C LEU A 123 -9.59 6.00 4.51
N ASP A 124 -10.09 7.23 4.75
CA ASP A 124 -10.57 8.10 3.67
C ASP A 124 -9.45 8.51 2.72
N SER A 125 -8.26 8.84 3.24
CA SER A 125 -7.11 9.21 2.41
C SER A 125 -6.59 8.02 1.60
N VAL A 126 -6.63 6.81 2.15
CA VAL A 126 -6.24 5.58 1.42
C VAL A 126 -7.27 5.28 0.32
N LYS A 127 -8.56 5.42 0.59
CA LYS A 127 -9.62 5.29 -0.43
C LYS A 127 -9.47 6.32 -1.55
N GLU A 128 -9.21 7.58 -1.21
CA GLU A 128 -8.96 8.64 -2.21
C GLU A 128 -7.75 8.30 -3.08
N TRP A 129 -6.66 7.83 -2.49
CA TRP A 129 -5.48 7.37 -3.24
C TRP A 129 -5.78 6.19 -4.16
N LEU A 130 -6.55 5.18 -3.72
CA LEU A 130 -6.94 4.07 -4.59
C LEU A 130 -7.78 4.55 -5.78
N ASN A 131 -8.70 5.50 -5.54
CA ASN A 131 -9.51 6.09 -6.59
C ASN A 131 -8.66 6.86 -7.62
N THR A 132 -7.67 7.64 -7.18
CA THR A 132 -6.77 8.36 -8.11
C THR A 132 -5.81 7.43 -8.85
N SER A 133 -5.64 6.20 -8.37
CA SER A 133 -4.84 5.14 -8.99
C SER A 133 -5.70 4.19 -9.85
N ASP A 134 -6.98 4.49 -10.07
CA ASP A 134 -7.95 3.66 -10.80
C ASP A 134 -8.10 2.23 -10.23
N LEU A 135 -7.83 2.04 -8.93
CA LEU A 135 -7.96 0.76 -8.25
C LEU A 135 -9.34 0.62 -7.61
N ARG A 136 -10.09 -0.41 -8.03
CA ARG A 136 -11.36 -0.78 -7.41
C ARG A 136 -11.11 -1.31 -6.01
N TYR A 137 -11.99 -0.94 -5.08
CA TYR A 137 -11.98 -1.50 -3.74
C TYR A 137 -13.37 -1.88 -3.24
N THR A 138 -13.39 -2.79 -2.28
CA THR A 138 -14.56 -3.21 -1.48
C THR A 138 -14.21 -3.15 0.00
N GLU A 139 -15.19 -3.20 0.88
CA GLU A 139 -14.96 -3.21 2.32
C GLU A 139 -15.89 -4.16 3.05
N GLY A 140 -15.41 -4.72 4.16
CA GLY A 140 -16.15 -5.62 5.02
C GLY A 140 -15.65 -5.57 6.46
N ILE A 141 -16.48 -6.08 7.38
CA ILE A 141 -16.19 -6.10 8.82
C ILE A 141 -15.36 -7.34 9.18
N GLN A 142 -15.51 -8.42 8.41
CA GLN A 142 -14.86 -9.70 8.67
C GLN A 142 -13.47 -9.78 8.04
N SER A 143 -12.61 -10.61 8.64
CA SER A 143 -11.37 -11.05 8.00
C SER A 143 -11.59 -12.37 7.27
N LEU A 144 -11.21 -12.42 6.00
CA LEU A 144 -11.52 -13.53 5.10
C LEU A 144 -10.35 -14.53 4.99
N ASN A 145 -10.67 -15.78 4.66
CA ASN A 145 -9.66 -16.80 4.39
C ASN A 145 -9.22 -16.76 2.92
N TRP A 146 -8.38 -15.78 2.58
CA TRP A 146 -7.87 -15.59 1.22
C TRP A 146 -7.21 -16.81 0.59
N PRO A 147 -6.37 -17.61 1.29
CA PRO A 147 -5.83 -18.84 0.71
C PRO A 147 -6.91 -19.82 0.23
N LYS A 148 -8.02 -19.94 0.97
CA LYS A 148 -9.15 -20.79 0.57
C LYS A 148 -9.92 -20.18 -0.59
N ILE A 149 -10.22 -18.87 -0.53
CA ILE A 149 -10.95 -18.14 -1.58
C ILE A 149 -10.20 -18.21 -2.91
N MET A 150 -8.92 -17.81 -2.91
CA MET A 150 -8.09 -17.82 -4.12
C MET A 150 -7.92 -19.23 -4.69
N LYS A 151 -7.87 -20.26 -3.83
CA LYS A 151 -7.85 -21.65 -4.30
C LYS A 151 -9.15 -22.00 -5.04
N THR A 152 -10.31 -21.70 -4.46
CA THR A 152 -11.60 -21.93 -5.13
C THR A 152 -11.67 -21.22 -6.49
N ILE A 153 -11.22 -19.97 -6.56
CA ILE A 153 -11.20 -19.18 -7.81
C ILE A 153 -10.25 -19.81 -8.83
N THR A 154 -9.07 -20.29 -8.40
CA THR A 154 -8.09 -20.88 -9.32
C THR A 154 -8.48 -22.28 -9.79
N ASP A 155 -9.26 -23.02 -8.98
CA ASP A 155 -9.76 -24.36 -9.33
C ASP A 155 -10.83 -24.29 -10.44
N ASP A 156 -11.70 -23.28 -10.46
CA ASP A 156 -12.66 -23.00 -11.56
C ASP A 156 -12.92 -21.48 -11.76
N PRO A 157 -12.11 -20.79 -12.57
CA PRO A 157 -12.28 -19.36 -12.82
C PRO A 157 -13.55 -19.02 -13.60
N GLU A 158 -14.02 -19.91 -14.48
CA GLU A 158 -15.21 -19.66 -15.32
C GLU A 158 -16.46 -19.62 -14.44
N GLU A 159 -16.65 -20.62 -13.59
CA GLU A 159 -17.77 -20.66 -12.64
C GLU A 159 -17.76 -19.43 -11.70
N PHE A 160 -16.58 -18.99 -11.25
CA PHE A 160 -16.46 -17.81 -10.40
C PHE A 160 -17.06 -16.56 -11.08
N PHE A 161 -16.73 -16.30 -12.34
CA PHE A 161 -17.27 -15.13 -13.05
C PHE A 161 -18.73 -15.30 -13.46
N GLU A 162 -19.18 -16.51 -13.80
CA GLU A 162 -20.60 -16.78 -14.11
C GLU A 162 -21.51 -16.57 -12.89
N THR A 163 -21.01 -16.81 -11.69
CA THR A 163 -21.74 -16.65 -10.43
C THR A 163 -21.65 -15.24 -9.83
N GLY A 164 -21.12 -14.27 -10.59
CA GLY A 164 -21.05 -12.86 -10.19
C GLY A 164 -19.70 -12.40 -9.65
N GLY A 165 -18.65 -13.24 -9.72
CA GLY A 165 -17.27 -12.89 -9.43
C GLY A 165 -17.11 -12.24 -8.05
N TRP A 166 -16.48 -11.06 -8.03
CA TRP A 166 -16.15 -10.33 -6.80
C TRP A 166 -17.35 -9.71 -6.05
N ASN A 167 -18.58 -9.84 -6.55
CA ASN A 167 -19.77 -9.29 -5.90
C ASN A 167 -20.02 -9.88 -4.51
N PHE A 168 -19.53 -11.08 -4.20
CA PHE A 168 -19.67 -11.66 -2.85
C PHE A 168 -19.00 -10.79 -1.76
N LEU A 169 -17.97 -10.02 -2.10
CA LEU A 169 -17.30 -9.10 -1.17
C LEU A 169 -18.17 -7.90 -0.79
N ALA A 170 -19.14 -7.54 -1.63
CA ALA A 170 -20.10 -6.46 -1.35
C ALA A 170 -21.30 -6.94 -0.51
N ASN A 171 -21.61 -8.24 -0.52
CA ASN A 171 -22.77 -8.76 0.22
C ASN A 171 -22.55 -8.82 1.74
N ASP A 172 -21.30 -8.73 2.21
CA ASP A 172 -20.97 -8.66 3.64
C ASP A 172 -21.11 -7.23 4.23
N SER A 173 -21.17 -6.18 3.40
CA SER A 173 -21.38 -4.81 3.90
C SER A 173 -22.84 -4.54 4.29
N ASP A 174 -23.80 -5.25 3.70
CA ASP A 174 -25.24 -5.05 3.91
C ASP A 174 -25.83 -5.90 5.05
N GLN A 175 -25.10 -6.87 5.60
CA GLN A 175 -25.65 -7.79 6.62
C GLN A 175 -25.62 -7.23 8.05
N ASP A 176 -24.96 -6.09 8.30
CA ASP A 176 -24.92 -5.44 9.62
C ASP A 176 -25.72 -4.11 9.67
N ALA A 177 -26.48 -3.78 8.62
CA ALA A 177 -27.51 -2.75 8.66
C ALA A 177 -28.87 -3.37 9.03
N GLU A 178 -29.15 -3.38 10.35
CA GLU A 178 -30.42 -3.69 11.05
C GLU A 178 -30.68 -5.16 11.48
N PRO A 179 -31.13 -5.37 12.75
CA PRO A 179 -32.41 -4.86 13.25
C PRO A 179 -32.37 -4.06 14.57
N GLU A 180 -33.19 -2.99 14.59
CA GLU A 180 -33.76 -2.20 15.71
C GLU A 180 -32.86 -1.70 16.86
#